data_AF-A0A973UR17-F1
#
_entry.id   AF-A0A973UR17-F1
#
_cell.length_a   1.000
_cell.length_b   1.000
_cell.length_c   1.000
_cell.angle_alpha   90.00
_cell.angle_beta   90.00
_cell.angle_gamma   90.00
#
_symmetry.space_group_name_H-M   'P 1'
#
loop_
_entity.id
_entity.type
_entity.pdbx_description
1 polymer ?
#
loop_
_entity_poly.entity_id
_entity_poly.type
_entity_poly.pdbx_seq_one_letter_code
_entity_poly.pdbx_strand_id
1 'polypeptide(L)'
;TQEYTGQQRHVCWLGPMWSEVLRFRPGGPEEGTSVGELARGGLVAVSNVGDDPFWTGHPLAQANLYTFGRLAWQPDADPGRILDEWIGLTLGTGDARLHAGLRAVLDGSWRTYEKYTAPLGVGWMVQPGHHYGPSVDGYEYSPWGTYHFADRDGIGVDRGVATGTGYAGQYPKPWAEVYESPTSCPDELLLFFHHVSYGHMLRSGKTVIQHIYDTHFEGVEEVEAARREWQGLAGLVDPARHARVAERYEEQLRSAREWRDQINSYFFRKSGVPDAHGRRIY
;
A
#
# COMPACT_ATOMS: atom_id res chain seq x y z
N THR A 1 10.86 8.67 -2.99
CA THR A 1 11.29 7.88 -1.82
C THR A 1 10.11 7.09 -1.27
N GLN A 2 10.33 6.03 -0.48
CA GLN A 2 9.28 5.18 0.10
C GLN A 2 9.11 5.38 1.62
N GLU A 3 8.89 6.62 2.10
CA GLU A 3 8.85 6.92 3.54
C GLU A 3 7.89 6.02 4.35
N TYR A 4 6.64 5.88 3.89
CA TYR A 4 5.59 5.05 4.50
C TYR A 4 5.34 3.74 3.76
N THR A 5 6.04 3.52 2.64
CA THR A 5 5.88 2.36 1.75
C THR A 5 7.12 1.45 1.80
N GLY A 6 7.70 1.31 3.00
CA GLY A 6 8.72 0.32 3.31
C GLY A 6 10.17 0.75 3.09
N GLN A 7 10.43 2.04 2.86
CA GLN A 7 11.75 2.69 2.88
C GLN A 7 12.81 2.03 2.01
N GLN A 8 12.43 1.48 0.86
CA GLN A 8 13.31 0.69 -0.01
C GLN A 8 13.94 -0.53 0.72
N ARG A 9 13.43 -0.91 1.88
CA ARG A 9 13.64 -2.22 2.53
C ARG A 9 12.64 -3.24 2.02
N HIS A 10 11.44 -2.80 1.67
CA HIS A 10 10.37 -3.59 1.07
C HIS A 10 10.26 -3.28 -0.42
N VAL A 11 9.99 -4.31 -1.23
CA VAL A 11 9.53 -4.13 -2.60
C VAL A 11 8.13 -3.53 -2.57
N CYS A 12 7.99 -2.34 -3.15
CA CYS A 12 6.71 -1.65 -3.29
C CYS A 12 6.78 -0.77 -4.54
N TRP A 13 6.31 -1.32 -5.67
CA TRP A 13 6.20 -0.58 -6.92
C TRP A 13 4.92 0.27 -6.91
N LEU A 14 5.10 1.59 -7.02
CA LEU A 14 4.07 2.59 -6.78
C LEU A 14 3.30 2.98 -8.06
N GLY A 15 3.65 2.41 -9.21
CA GLY A 15 3.01 2.69 -10.49
C GLY A 15 1.47 2.57 -10.47
N PRO A 16 0.91 1.45 -9.95
CA PRO A 16 -0.53 1.28 -9.85
C PRO A 16 -1.19 2.35 -8.96
N MET A 17 -0.62 2.63 -7.78
CA MET A 17 -1.11 3.66 -6.86
C MET A 17 -1.15 5.04 -7.51
N TRP A 18 -0.07 5.44 -8.20
CA TRP A 18 -0.04 6.72 -8.91
C TRP A 18 -1.03 6.76 -10.07
N SER A 19 -1.17 5.66 -10.81
CA SER A 19 -2.14 5.55 -11.89
C SER A 19 -3.59 5.68 -11.37
N GLU A 20 -3.92 5.07 -10.23
CA GLU A 20 -5.24 5.23 -9.59
C GLU A 20 -5.53 6.71 -9.29
N VAL A 21 -4.57 7.43 -8.67
CA VAL A 21 -4.72 8.87 -8.37
C VAL A 21 -4.84 9.70 -9.64
N LEU A 22 -3.95 9.51 -10.63
CA LEU A 22 -3.94 10.31 -11.86
C LEU A 22 -5.17 10.08 -12.74
N ARG A 23 -5.79 8.91 -12.65
CA ARG A 23 -7.03 8.58 -13.38
C ARG A 23 -8.29 8.96 -12.61
N PHE A 24 -8.19 9.20 -11.31
CA PHE A 24 -9.33 9.66 -10.51
C PHE A 24 -9.93 10.94 -11.11
N ARG A 25 -11.25 11.01 -11.18
CA ARG A 25 -12.00 12.12 -11.78
C ARG A 25 -12.82 12.83 -10.70
N PRO A 26 -12.33 13.95 -10.12
CA PRO A 26 -13.02 14.60 -9.02
C PRO A 26 -14.45 15.06 -9.35
N GLY A 27 -14.73 15.40 -10.61
CA GLY A 27 -16.08 15.79 -11.06
C GLY A 27 -17.08 14.63 -11.18
N GLY A 28 -16.65 13.39 -10.98
CA GLY A 28 -17.46 12.18 -11.16
C GLY A 28 -16.92 11.29 -12.30
N PRO A 29 -17.26 9.99 -12.30
CA PRO A 29 -16.68 9.01 -13.22
C PRO A 29 -17.00 9.26 -14.70
N GLU A 30 -18.21 9.73 -15.02
CA GLU A 30 -18.69 9.84 -16.41
C GLU A 30 -18.14 11.08 -17.13
N GLU A 31 -18.15 12.24 -16.48
CA GLU A 31 -17.90 13.55 -17.13
C GLU A 31 -16.73 14.34 -16.53
N GLY A 32 -16.10 13.85 -15.45
CA GLY A 32 -15.03 14.57 -14.77
C GLY A 32 -13.69 14.54 -15.51
N THR A 33 -13.00 15.68 -15.56
CA THR A 33 -11.57 15.76 -15.91
C THR A 33 -10.75 14.99 -14.86
N SER A 34 -9.80 14.16 -15.28
CA SER A 34 -8.97 13.39 -14.33
C SER A 34 -7.94 14.28 -13.64
N VAL A 35 -7.44 13.84 -12.48
CA VAL A 35 -6.35 14.52 -11.77
C VAL A 35 -5.12 14.68 -12.66
N GLY A 36 -4.78 13.67 -13.47
CA GLY A 36 -3.67 13.74 -14.42
C GLY A 36 -3.86 14.81 -15.50
N GLU A 37 -5.08 14.99 -16.00
CA GLU A 37 -5.42 16.07 -16.92
C GLU A 37 -5.35 17.45 -16.24
N LEU A 38 -5.89 17.56 -15.02
CA LEU A 38 -5.84 18.80 -14.22
C LEU A 38 -4.40 19.20 -13.86
N ALA A 39 -3.51 18.22 -13.71
CA ALA A 39 -2.10 18.41 -13.40
C ALA A 39 -1.22 18.63 -14.64
N ARG A 40 -1.80 18.71 -15.86
CA ARG A 40 -1.05 19.08 -17.07
C ARG A 40 -0.44 20.47 -16.89
N GLY A 41 0.85 20.51 -16.58
CA GLY A 41 1.58 21.71 -16.17
C GLY A 41 2.71 21.42 -15.18
N GLY A 42 2.66 20.29 -14.48
CA GLY A 42 3.80 19.76 -13.74
C GLY A 42 3.43 18.70 -12.71
N LEU A 43 4.13 17.56 -12.76
CA LEU A 43 4.15 16.57 -11.67
C LEU A 43 5.55 16.60 -11.05
N VAL A 44 5.60 16.61 -9.72
CA VAL A 44 6.85 16.62 -8.95
C VAL A 44 6.90 15.38 -8.07
N ALA A 45 8.06 14.73 -8.00
CA ALA A 45 8.31 13.64 -7.08
C ALA A 45 9.47 13.97 -6.14
N VAL A 46 9.33 13.53 -4.89
CA VAL A 46 10.45 13.47 -3.95
C VAL A 46 11.35 12.31 -4.38
N SER A 47 12.60 12.64 -4.73
CA SER A 47 13.57 11.67 -5.23
C SER A 47 13.74 10.47 -4.29
N ASN A 48 14.01 9.29 -4.84
CA ASN A 48 14.39 8.09 -4.10
C ASN A 48 15.87 7.72 -4.25
N VAL A 49 16.68 8.60 -4.86
CA VAL A 49 18.10 8.33 -5.15
C VAL A 49 19.02 8.87 -4.06
N GLY A 50 20.16 8.20 -3.89
CA GLY A 50 21.30 8.62 -3.09
C GLY A 50 22.60 8.13 -3.74
N ASP A 51 23.66 8.01 -2.95
CA ASP A 51 25.00 7.58 -3.36
C ASP A 51 25.21 6.05 -3.33
N ASP A 52 24.17 5.27 -3.01
CA ASP A 52 24.22 3.80 -3.11
C ASP A 52 24.54 3.37 -4.56
N PRO A 53 25.31 2.30 -4.79
CA PRO A 53 25.65 1.85 -6.16
C PRO A 53 24.44 1.55 -7.06
N PHE A 54 23.29 1.21 -6.49
CA PHE A 54 22.03 1.03 -7.22
C PHE A 54 21.17 2.30 -7.26
N TRP A 55 21.67 3.40 -6.72
CA TRP A 55 21.04 4.73 -6.54
C TRP A 55 19.86 4.71 -5.58
N THR A 56 18.94 3.76 -5.73
CA THR A 56 17.69 3.70 -4.98
C THR A 56 17.74 2.76 -3.77
N GLY A 57 18.93 2.28 -3.36
CA GLY A 57 19.14 1.37 -2.22
C GLY A 57 18.60 -0.05 -2.41
N HIS A 58 17.34 -0.16 -2.87
CA HIS A 58 16.73 -1.36 -3.44
C HIS A 58 16.85 -1.32 -4.96
N PRO A 59 17.47 -2.32 -5.62
CA PRO A 59 17.61 -2.34 -7.07
C PRO A 59 16.25 -2.24 -7.80
N LEU A 60 15.24 -2.97 -7.34
CA LEU A 60 13.89 -2.90 -7.94
C LEU A 60 13.17 -1.55 -7.73
N ALA A 61 13.61 -0.69 -6.80
CA ALA A 61 13.01 0.64 -6.63
C ALA A 61 13.41 1.63 -7.74
N GLN A 62 14.34 1.26 -8.62
CA GLN A 62 14.60 1.98 -9.87
C GLN A 62 13.34 2.02 -10.76
N ALA A 63 12.49 0.99 -10.69
CA ALA A 63 11.20 0.95 -11.38
C ALA A 63 10.29 2.11 -10.97
N ASN A 64 10.34 2.56 -9.71
CA ASN A 64 9.56 3.72 -9.24
C ASN A 64 10.04 5.02 -9.87
N LEU A 65 11.36 5.24 -9.93
CA LEU A 65 11.93 6.44 -10.57
C LEU A 65 11.56 6.49 -12.06
N TYR A 66 11.69 5.35 -12.73
CA TYR A 66 11.31 5.21 -14.13
C TYR A 66 9.82 5.46 -14.35
N THR A 67 8.97 4.80 -13.56
CA THR A 67 7.50 4.89 -13.69
C THR A 67 7.00 6.31 -13.46
N PHE A 68 7.56 7.02 -12.48
CA PHE A 68 7.24 8.43 -12.26
C PHE A 68 7.51 9.26 -13.52
N GLY A 69 8.68 9.11 -14.14
CA GLY A 69 9.02 9.85 -15.36
C GLY A 69 8.04 9.56 -16.52
N ARG A 70 7.63 8.30 -16.68
CA ARG A 70 6.66 7.90 -17.72
C ARG A 70 5.27 8.48 -17.45
N LEU A 71 4.78 8.43 -16.21
CA LEU A 71 3.48 8.99 -15.83
C LEU A 71 3.47 10.53 -15.83
N ALA A 72 4.60 11.17 -15.51
CA ALA A 72 4.73 12.62 -15.64
C ALA A 72 4.67 13.08 -17.11
N TRP A 73 5.20 12.26 -18.03
CA TRP A 73 5.10 12.49 -19.47
C TRP A 73 3.70 12.21 -20.02
N GLN A 74 3.10 11.09 -19.60
CA GLN A 74 1.78 10.65 -20.02
C GLN A 74 0.98 10.11 -18.81
N PRO A 75 0.14 10.96 -18.17
CA PRO A 75 -0.57 10.60 -16.93
C PRO A 75 -1.58 9.45 -17.07
N ASP A 76 -2.06 9.21 -18.29
CA ASP A 76 -3.02 8.15 -18.62
C ASP A 76 -2.35 6.89 -19.20
N ALA A 77 -1.02 6.77 -19.12
CA ALA A 77 -0.30 5.58 -19.56
C ALA A 77 -0.59 4.37 -18.66
N ASP A 78 -0.64 3.19 -19.26
CA ASP A 78 -0.83 1.93 -18.54
C ASP A 78 0.42 1.61 -17.69
N PRO A 79 0.31 1.54 -16.35
CA PRO A 79 1.45 1.24 -15.49
C PRO A 79 2.05 -0.14 -15.79
N GLY A 80 1.25 -1.14 -16.20
CA GLY A 80 1.77 -2.48 -16.53
C GLY A 80 2.73 -2.45 -17.72
N ARG A 81 2.37 -1.71 -18.77
CA ARG A 81 3.25 -1.48 -19.94
C ARG A 81 4.53 -0.74 -19.58
N ILE A 82 4.44 0.24 -18.67
CA ILE A 82 5.62 0.97 -18.17
C ILE A 82 6.56 0.02 -17.41
N LEU A 83 6.00 -0.89 -16.62
CA LEU A 83 6.80 -1.89 -15.91
C LEU A 83 7.50 -2.84 -16.88
N ASP A 84 6.81 -3.33 -17.91
CA ASP A 84 7.40 -4.17 -18.96
C ASP A 84 8.54 -3.43 -19.70
N GLU A 85 8.35 -2.15 -20.00
CA GLU A 85 9.37 -1.28 -20.61
C GLU A 85 10.62 -1.18 -19.71
N TRP A 86 10.43 -0.92 -18.40
CA TRP A 86 11.53 -0.85 -17.44
C TRP A 86 12.28 -2.18 -17.32
N ILE A 87 11.56 -3.30 -17.25
CA ILE A 87 12.15 -4.65 -17.16
C ILE A 87 13.04 -4.90 -18.39
N GLY A 88 12.50 -4.65 -19.59
CA GLY A 88 13.23 -4.86 -20.85
C GLY A 88 14.50 -4.01 -20.96
N LEU A 89 14.45 -2.76 -20.50
CA LEU A 89 15.60 -1.84 -20.52
C LEU A 89 16.65 -2.16 -19.45
N THR A 90 16.23 -2.67 -18.28
CA THR A 90 17.14 -2.84 -17.12
C THR A 90 17.82 -4.20 -17.11
N LEU A 91 17.11 -5.25 -17.53
CA LEU A 91 17.54 -6.64 -17.34
C LEU A 91 17.57 -7.44 -18.65
N GLY A 92 17.26 -6.79 -19.78
CA GLY A 92 17.32 -7.36 -21.12
C GLY A 92 16.02 -8.05 -21.55
N THR A 93 15.81 -8.14 -22.86
CA THR A 93 14.56 -8.62 -23.47
C THR A 93 14.57 -10.11 -23.83
N GLY A 94 15.68 -10.82 -23.59
CA GLY A 94 15.92 -12.16 -24.15
C GLY A 94 15.42 -13.34 -23.32
N ASP A 95 15.13 -13.16 -22.03
CA ASP A 95 14.76 -14.26 -21.13
C ASP A 95 13.32 -14.08 -20.59
N ALA A 96 12.40 -14.89 -21.14
CA ALA A 96 11.00 -14.87 -20.76
C ALA A 96 10.75 -15.24 -19.29
N ARG A 97 11.60 -16.10 -18.69
CA ARG A 97 11.49 -16.48 -17.29
C ARG A 97 11.92 -15.33 -16.38
N LEU A 98 12.99 -14.62 -16.74
CA LEU A 98 13.41 -13.42 -16.02
C LEU A 98 12.31 -12.35 -16.03
N HIS A 99 11.75 -12.06 -17.21
CA HIS A 99 10.67 -11.09 -17.34
C HIS A 99 9.44 -11.49 -16.52
N ALA A 100 9.00 -12.74 -16.62
CA ALA A 100 7.85 -13.24 -15.88
C ALA A 100 8.06 -13.18 -14.36
N GLY A 101 9.23 -13.58 -13.86
CA GLY A 101 9.53 -13.51 -12.44
C GLY A 101 9.62 -12.08 -11.92
N LEU A 102 10.19 -11.14 -12.67
CA LEU A 102 10.20 -9.71 -12.32
C LEU A 102 8.80 -9.11 -12.25
N ARG A 103 7.94 -9.47 -13.22
CA ARG A 103 6.53 -9.12 -13.19
C ARG A 103 5.87 -9.68 -11.93
N ALA A 104 6.06 -10.97 -11.63
CA ALA A 104 5.46 -11.61 -10.47
C ALA A 104 5.87 -10.98 -9.12
N VAL A 105 7.09 -10.42 -9.01
CA VAL A 105 7.54 -9.78 -7.77
C VAL A 105 7.23 -8.29 -7.67
N LEU A 106 7.05 -7.58 -8.79
CA LEU A 106 6.78 -6.14 -8.79
C LEU A 106 5.28 -5.84 -8.93
N ASP A 107 4.60 -6.57 -9.80
CA ASP A 107 3.16 -6.46 -10.03
C ASP A 107 2.44 -6.93 -8.75
N GLY A 108 1.57 -6.07 -8.21
CA GLY A 108 0.90 -6.32 -6.92
C GLY A 108 1.72 -6.03 -5.65
N SER A 109 3.02 -5.73 -5.74
CA SER A 109 3.87 -5.50 -4.54
C SER A 109 3.38 -4.38 -3.61
N TRP A 110 2.74 -3.34 -4.16
CA TRP A 110 2.08 -2.30 -3.37
C TRP A 110 0.90 -2.85 -2.57
N ARG A 111 0.02 -3.65 -3.19
CA ARG A 111 -1.11 -4.28 -2.51
C ARG A 111 -0.64 -5.30 -1.46
N THR A 112 0.43 -6.05 -1.74
CA THR A 112 1.05 -6.92 -0.74
C THR A 112 1.56 -6.12 0.47
N TYR A 113 2.20 -4.97 0.26
CA TYR A 113 2.63 -4.08 1.36
C TYR A 113 1.45 -3.52 2.15
N GLU A 114 0.39 -3.10 1.46
CA GLU A 114 -0.86 -2.61 2.08
C GLU A 114 -1.50 -3.69 2.97
N LYS A 115 -1.54 -4.94 2.51
CA LYS A 115 -2.18 -6.07 3.21
C LYS A 115 -1.70 -6.26 4.65
N TYR A 116 -0.39 -6.12 4.91
CA TYR A 116 0.18 -6.27 6.24
C TYR A 116 0.47 -4.94 6.94
N THR A 117 -0.01 -3.80 6.45
CA THR A 117 0.17 -2.50 7.13
C THR A 117 -1.16 -1.90 7.58
N ALA A 118 -1.34 -0.58 7.52
CA ALA A 118 -2.55 0.05 8.05
C ALA A 118 -3.80 -0.35 7.22
N PRO A 119 -4.87 -0.87 7.86
CA PRO A 119 -6.00 -1.44 7.14
C PRO A 119 -6.97 -0.37 6.60
N LEU A 120 -7.63 -0.70 5.48
CA LEU A 120 -8.85 -0.02 5.00
C LEU A 120 -8.73 1.52 4.91
N GLY A 121 -7.54 2.00 4.53
CA GLY A 121 -7.26 3.41 4.26
C GLY A 121 -6.98 4.28 5.50
N VAL A 122 -7.01 3.74 6.73
CA VAL A 122 -6.84 4.57 7.95
C VAL A 122 -5.44 5.21 8.07
N GLY A 123 -4.44 4.56 7.47
CA GLY A 123 -3.06 5.03 7.44
C GLY A 123 -2.32 4.96 8.78
N TRP A 124 -1.13 5.56 8.81
CA TRP A 124 -0.28 5.70 10.00
C TRP A 124 0.17 4.35 10.57
N MET A 125 -0.17 4.03 11.82
CA MET A 125 0.26 2.82 12.52
C MET A 125 1.78 2.52 12.44
N VAL A 126 2.61 3.55 12.21
CA VAL A 126 4.06 3.45 12.07
C VAL A 126 4.78 3.95 13.32
N GLN A 127 6.03 3.49 13.52
CA GLN A 127 6.88 4.05 14.57
C GLN A 127 7.12 5.56 14.40
N PRO A 128 6.99 6.37 15.47
CA PRO A 128 7.26 7.79 15.43
C PRO A 128 8.69 8.14 15.02
N GLY A 129 8.85 9.31 14.40
CA GLY A 129 10.14 9.85 13.96
C GLY A 129 10.66 9.21 12.67
N HIS A 130 11.03 7.93 12.73
CA HIS A 130 11.65 7.25 11.57
C HIS A 130 10.66 6.50 10.68
N HIS A 131 9.38 6.39 11.06
CA HIS A 131 8.27 5.90 10.22
C HIS A 131 8.42 4.46 9.69
N TYR A 132 9.29 3.64 10.29
CA TYR A 132 9.56 2.27 9.85
C TYR A 132 9.08 1.24 10.86
N GLY A 133 8.28 0.28 10.42
CA GLY A 133 7.74 -0.78 11.27
C GLY A 133 6.48 -0.38 12.03
N PRO A 134 5.78 -1.38 12.62
CA PRO A 134 4.48 -1.17 13.26
C PRO A 134 4.60 -0.43 14.59
N SER A 135 3.70 0.52 14.79
CA SER A 135 3.33 1.07 16.10
C SER A 135 1.91 1.60 15.98
N VAL A 136 0.92 0.79 16.34
CA VAL A 136 -0.50 1.12 16.09
C VAL A 136 -0.86 2.46 16.73
N ASP A 137 -0.64 2.59 18.04
CA ASP A 137 -0.86 3.85 18.77
C ASP A 137 0.32 4.84 18.65
N GLY A 138 1.24 4.64 17.70
CA GLY A 138 2.51 5.40 17.63
C GLY A 138 2.30 6.92 17.65
N TYR A 139 1.31 7.39 16.92
CA TYR A 139 0.92 8.80 16.88
C TYR A 139 -0.48 9.10 17.43
N GLU A 140 -1.18 8.10 17.98
CA GLU A 140 -2.61 8.22 18.35
C GLU A 140 -2.87 9.31 19.41
N TYR A 141 -1.90 9.57 20.29
CA TYR A 141 -1.99 10.62 21.33
C TYR A 141 -0.99 11.76 21.12
N SER A 142 -0.48 11.90 19.89
CA SER A 142 0.50 12.92 19.51
C SER A 142 -0.18 14.18 18.93
N PRO A 143 0.50 15.33 18.82
CA PRO A 143 -0.10 16.55 18.31
C PRO A 143 -0.21 16.63 16.77
N TRP A 144 0.01 15.53 16.05
CA TRP A 144 0.17 15.55 14.58
C TRP A 144 -1.14 15.42 13.78
N GLY A 145 -2.28 15.16 14.43
CA GLY A 145 -3.58 15.05 13.74
C GLY A 145 -3.79 13.70 13.03
N THR A 146 -3.07 12.66 13.45
CA THR A 146 -2.95 11.37 12.74
C THR A 146 -3.53 10.23 13.59
N TYR A 147 -4.85 10.23 13.73
CA TYR A 147 -5.57 9.37 14.66
C TYR A 147 -6.41 8.33 13.93
N HIS A 148 -6.53 7.13 14.52
CA HIS A 148 -7.40 6.06 14.03
C HIS A 148 -8.58 5.77 14.97
N PHE A 149 -8.60 6.32 16.20
CA PHE A 149 -9.69 6.22 17.17
C PHE A 149 -10.13 4.78 17.46
N ALA A 150 -9.17 3.87 17.55
CA ALA A 150 -9.46 2.47 17.86
C ALA A 150 -9.82 2.34 19.34
N ASP A 151 -10.98 1.77 19.63
CA ASP A 151 -11.42 1.44 20.98
C ASP A 151 -11.81 -0.04 21.07
N ARG A 152 -12.55 -0.45 22.10
CA ARG A 152 -12.93 -1.85 22.29
C ARG A 152 -14.06 -2.31 21.35
N ASP A 153 -14.79 -1.38 20.76
CA ASP A 153 -16.00 -1.64 19.98
C ASP A 153 -15.80 -1.34 18.48
N GLY A 154 -14.86 -0.46 18.11
CA GLY A 154 -14.60 -0.08 16.72
C GLY A 154 -13.29 0.66 16.44
N ILE A 155 -13.17 1.14 15.21
CA ILE A 155 -12.02 1.89 14.67
C ILE A 155 -12.48 2.78 13.50
N GLY A 156 -11.73 3.84 13.23
CA GLY A 156 -11.79 4.66 12.02
C GLY A 156 -12.01 6.12 12.35
N VAL A 157 -12.05 6.98 11.33
CA VAL A 157 -12.26 8.42 11.55
C VAL A 157 -13.60 8.81 10.95
N ASP A 158 -14.51 9.37 11.77
CA ASP A 158 -15.75 9.90 11.23
C ASP A 158 -15.48 11.22 10.46
N ARG A 159 -15.45 11.11 9.14
CA ARG A 159 -15.27 12.21 8.20
C ARG A 159 -16.55 12.58 7.44
N GLY A 160 -17.69 11.99 7.82
CA GLY A 160 -18.99 12.32 7.28
C GLY A 160 -19.44 13.74 7.64
N VAL A 161 -20.31 14.32 6.83
CA VAL A 161 -20.94 15.63 7.05
C VAL A 161 -21.98 15.57 8.15
N ALA A 162 -22.72 14.46 8.25
CA ALA A 162 -23.81 14.33 9.21
C ALA A 162 -23.33 14.26 10.68
N THR A 163 -22.23 13.54 10.94
CA THR A 163 -21.82 13.17 12.30
C THR A 163 -20.35 13.44 12.62
N GLY A 164 -19.51 13.65 11.60
CA GLY A 164 -18.07 13.71 11.73
C GLY A 164 -17.47 15.09 11.46
N THR A 165 -16.26 15.08 10.89
CA THR A 165 -15.50 16.30 10.57
C THR A 165 -16.01 17.05 9.33
N GLY A 166 -16.90 16.45 8.54
CA GLY A 166 -17.41 17.02 7.28
C GLY A 166 -16.43 17.01 6.11
N TYR A 167 -15.30 16.30 6.20
CA TYR A 167 -14.31 16.21 5.13
C TYR A 167 -14.88 15.58 3.84
N ALA A 168 -15.79 14.60 3.94
CA ALA A 168 -16.46 14.01 2.77
C ALA A 168 -17.17 15.08 1.92
N GLY A 169 -17.73 16.11 2.55
CA GLY A 169 -18.40 17.23 1.87
C GLY A 169 -17.48 18.17 1.09
N GLN A 170 -16.15 18.02 1.18
CA GLN A 170 -15.19 18.78 0.37
C GLN A 170 -15.09 18.25 -1.07
N TYR A 171 -15.52 17.00 -1.31
CA TYR A 171 -15.56 16.44 -2.64
C TYR A 171 -16.76 16.95 -3.44
N PRO A 172 -16.68 16.98 -4.78
CA PRO A 172 -17.86 17.19 -5.61
C PRO A 172 -18.93 16.13 -5.35
N LYS A 173 -20.20 16.52 -5.55
CA LYS A 173 -21.39 15.76 -5.15
C LYS A 173 -21.33 14.25 -5.45
N PRO A 174 -20.91 13.77 -6.65
CA PRO A 174 -20.85 12.34 -6.93
C PRO A 174 -19.97 11.53 -5.96
N TRP A 175 -18.89 12.12 -5.45
CA TRP A 175 -17.99 11.46 -4.51
C TRP A 175 -18.32 11.77 -3.06
N ALA A 176 -18.81 12.98 -2.76
CA ALA A 176 -19.30 13.30 -1.42
C ALA A 176 -20.38 12.30 -0.99
N GLU A 177 -21.33 11.98 -1.88
CA GLU A 177 -22.38 10.99 -1.60
C GLU A 177 -21.83 9.57 -1.42
N VAL A 178 -20.82 9.18 -2.21
CA VAL A 178 -20.16 7.87 -2.11
C VAL A 178 -19.45 7.72 -0.77
N TYR A 179 -18.69 8.73 -0.35
CA TYR A 179 -17.90 8.72 0.88
C TYR A 179 -18.71 9.08 2.14
N GLU A 180 -19.93 9.61 2.02
CA GLU A 180 -20.79 9.95 3.17
C GLU A 180 -21.40 8.71 3.83
N SER A 181 -21.62 7.64 3.07
CA SER A 181 -22.30 6.44 3.57
C SER A 181 -21.35 5.25 3.65
N PRO A 182 -21.25 4.56 4.81
CA PRO A 182 -20.45 3.34 4.97
C PRO A 182 -20.84 2.24 3.97
N THR A 183 -22.09 2.22 3.49
CA THR A 183 -22.56 1.23 2.52
C THR A 183 -22.03 1.52 1.11
N SER A 184 -21.93 2.80 0.73
CA SER A 184 -21.45 3.22 -0.59
C SER A 184 -19.94 3.43 -0.64
N CYS A 185 -19.29 3.69 0.49
CA CYS A 185 -17.85 3.88 0.59
C CYS A 185 -17.12 2.59 0.14
N PRO A 186 -16.06 2.70 -0.69
CA PRO A 186 -15.19 1.57 -0.98
C PRO A 186 -14.51 1.04 0.28
N ASP A 187 -14.36 -0.28 0.39
CA ASP A 187 -13.78 -0.94 1.58
C ASP A 187 -12.36 -0.39 1.85
N GLU A 188 -11.56 -0.19 0.80
CA GLU A 188 -10.17 0.27 0.86
C GLU A 188 -9.99 1.70 1.42
N LEU A 189 -11.08 2.47 1.56
CA LEU A 189 -11.09 3.80 2.17
C LEU A 189 -12.06 3.92 3.35
N LEU A 190 -12.68 2.81 3.77
CA LEU A 190 -13.76 2.83 4.77
C LEU A 190 -13.31 3.48 6.08
N LEU A 191 -12.16 3.08 6.63
CA LEU A 191 -11.69 3.60 7.92
C LEU A 191 -11.06 4.99 7.80
N PHE A 192 -10.81 5.45 6.58
CA PHE A 192 -10.53 6.85 6.33
C PHE A 192 -11.79 7.71 6.48
N PHE A 193 -12.96 7.24 6.02
CA PHE A 193 -14.18 8.06 6.04
C PHE A 193 -15.12 7.83 7.24
N HIS A 194 -15.04 6.65 7.87
CA HIS A 194 -15.99 6.25 8.90
C HIS A 194 -15.32 5.63 10.12
N HIS A 195 -15.83 5.95 11.30
CA HIS A 195 -15.67 5.13 12.49
C HIS A 195 -16.76 4.07 12.50
N VAL A 196 -16.37 2.79 12.50
CA VAL A 196 -17.30 1.66 12.43
C VAL A 196 -16.96 0.60 13.47
N SER A 197 -17.95 -0.21 13.84
CA SER A 197 -17.72 -1.34 14.74
C SER A 197 -16.86 -2.41 14.08
N TYR A 198 -16.13 -3.18 14.89
CA TYR A 198 -15.35 -4.33 14.42
C TYR A 198 -16.19 -5.38 13.68
N GLY A 199 -17.47 -5.47 14.01
CA GLY A 199 -18.44 -6.37 13.37
C GLY A 199 -19.07 -5.82 12.07
N HIS A 200 -18.72 -4.61 11.64
CA HIS A 200 -19.23 -4.05 10.38
C HIS A 200 -18.84 -4.95 9.20
N MET A 201 -19.82 -5.28 8.35
CA MET A 201 -19.64 -6.16 7.20
C MET A 201 -19.15 -5.35 5.99
N LEU A 202 -17.94 -5.67 5.52
CA LEU A 202 -17.39 -5.14 4.29
C LEU A 202 -18.10 -5.72 3.07
N ARG A 203 -17.92 -5.09 1.90
CA ARG A 203 -18.44 -5.61 0.63
C ARG A 203 -17.86 -6.96 0.26
N SER A 204 -16.64 -7.25 0.71
CA SER A 204 -16.01 -8.57 0.62
C SER A 204 -16.77 -9.68 1.37
N GLY A 205 -17.75 -9.35 2.23
CA GLY A 205 -18.47 -10.29 3.09
C GLY A 205 -17.70 -10.68 4.36
N LYS A 206 -16.55 -10.05 4.63
CA LYS A 206 -15.79 -10.19 5.87
C LYS A 206 -16.16 -9.05 6.82
N THR A 207 -16.11 -9.29 8.13
CA THR A 207 -16.15 -8.20 9.10
C THR A 207 -14.86 -7.38 9.03
N VAL A 208 -14.89 -6.11 9.48
CA VAL A 208 -13.69 -5.27 9.59
C VAL A 208 -12.57 -6.00 10.35
N ILE A 209 -12.87 -6.59 11.51
CA ILE A 209 -11.86 -7.29 12.31
C ILE A 209 -11.30 -8.54 11.63
N GLN A 210 -12.16 -9.31 10.94
CA GLN A 210 -11.68 -10.50 10.22
C GLN A 210 -10.87 -10.12 8.99
N HIS A 211 -11.24 -9.04 8.29
CA HIS A 211 -10.44 -8.50 7.19
C HIS A 211 -9.04 -8.10 7.66
N ILE A 212 -8.94 -7.38 8.79
CA ILE A 212 -7.64 -7.02 9.38
C ILE A 212 -6.80 -8.28 9.59
N TYR A 213 -7.33 -9.31 10.26
CA TYR A 213 -6.57 -10.54 10.47
C TYR A 213 -6.14 -11.20 9.16
N ASP A 214 -7.09 -11.37 8.23
CA ASP A 214 -6.86 -12.06 6.96
C ASP A 214 -5.77 -11.39 6.15
N THR A 215 -5.84 -10.07 5.92
CA THR A 215 -4.85 -9.39 5.08
C THR A 215 -3.46 -9.44 5.72
N HIS A 216 -3.36 -9.36 7.04
CA HIS A 216 -2.07 -9.43 7.73
C HIS A 216 -1.44 -10.82 7.63
N PHE A 217 -2.22 -11.90 7.64
CA PHE A 217 -1.71 -13.24 7.37
C PHE A 217 -1.35 -13.42 5.88
N GLU A 218 -2.29 -13.11 4.98
CA GLU A 218 -2.13 -13.24 3.53
C GLU A 218 -0.92 -12.43 3.01
N GLY A 219 -0.73 -11.21 3.52
CA GLY A 219 0.39 -10.35 3.12
C GLY A 219 1.76 -10.95 3.45
N VAL A 220 1.88 -11.67 4.58
CA VAL A 220 3.12 -12.40 4.89
C VAL A 220 3.33 -13.57 3.93
N GLU A 221 2.27 -14.32 3.62
CA GLU A 221 2.33 -15.45 2.67
C GLU A 221 2.74 -14.97 1.26
N GLU A 222 2.23 -13.82 0.82
CA GLU A 222 2.60 -13.19 -0.44
C GLU A 222 4.07 -12.74 -0.47
N VAL A 223 4.58 -12.17 0.64
CA VAL A 223 6.02 -11.84 0.74
C VAL A 223 6.87 -13.10 0.67
N GLU A 224 6.47 -14.19 1.31
CA GLU A 224 7.19 -15.47 1.23
C GLU A 224 7.17 -16.04 -0.21
N ALA A 225 6.06 -15.90 -0.92
CA ALA A 225 5.95 -16.31 -2.32
C ALA A 225 6.84 -15.46 -3.23
N ALA A 226 6.79 -14.14 -3.12
CA ALA A 226 7.63 -13.22 -3.90
C ALA A 226 9.13 -13.46 -3.64
N ARG A 227 9.51 -13.75 -2.38
CA ARG A 227 10.89 -14.14 -2.03
C ARG A 227 11.31 -15.43 -2.73
N ARG A 228 10.46 -16.47 -2.75
CA ARG A 228 10.75 -17.74 -3.45
C ARG A 228 10.88 -17.53 -4.96
N GLU A 229 10.01 -16.70 -5.53
CA GLU A 229 10.09 -16.33 -6.96
C GLU A 229 11.43 -15.65 -7.26
N TRP A 230 11.83 -14.66 -6.48
CA TRP A 230 13.13 -13.98 -6.64
C TRP A 230 14.32 -14.93 -6.50
N GLN A 231 14.28 -15.86 -5.53
CA GLN A 231 15.30 -16.90 -5.39
C GLN A 231 15.42 -17.77 -6.65
N GLY A 232 14.28 -18.08 -7.28
CA GLY A 232 14.21 -18.83 -8.53
C GLY A 232 14.83 -18.11 -9.74
N LEU A 233 15.16 -16.82 -9.64
CA LEU A 233 15.82 -16.03 -10.69
C LEU A 233 17.35 -16.00 -10.56
N ALA A 234 17.91 -16.74 -9.59
CA ALA A 234 19.36 -16.88 -9.45
C ALA A 234 19.99 -17.41 -10.76
N GLY A 235 21.09 -16.77 -11.19
CA GLY A 235 21.76 -17.09 -12.45
C GLY A 235 21.19 -16.40 -13.68
N LEU A 236 19.99 -15.80 -13.61
CA LEU A 236 19.40 -14.97 -14.67
C LEU A 236 19.63 -13.47 -14.44
N VAL A 237 20.00 -13.10 -13.21
CA VAL A 237 20.28 -11.71 -12.78
C VAL A 237 21.75 -11.60 -12.40
N ASP A 238 22.35 -10.44 -12.66
CA ASP A 238 23.67 -10.07 -12.13
C ASP A 238 23.80 -10.46 -10.63
N PRO A 239 24.87 -11.16 -10.21
CA PRO A 239 25.00 -11.67 -8.85
C PRO A 239 24.88 -10.61 -7.75
N ALA A 240 25.45 -9.42 -7.96
CA ALA A 240 25.39 -8.36 -6.95
C ALA A 240 23.97 -7.82 -6.78
N ARG A 241 23.25 -7.63 -7.90
CA ARG A 241 21.84 -7.24 -7.89
C ARG A 241 20.96 -8.32 -7.26
N HIS A 242 21.16 -9.58 -7.63
CA HIS A 242 20.41 -10.71 -7.05
C HIS A 242 20.57 -10.78 -5.54
N ALA A 243 21.81 -10.73 -5.06
CA ALA A 243 22.14 -10.77 -3.64
C ALA A 243 21.54 -9.59 -2.87
N ARG A 244 21.62 -8.36 -3.40
CA ARG A 244 21.05 -7.17 -2.74
C ARG A 244 19.54 -7.27 -2.60
N VAL A 245 18.82 -7.73 -3.61
CA VAL A 245 17.36 -7.89 -3.51
C VAL A 245 17.00 -9.05 -2.57
N ALA A 246 17.78 -10.13 -2.56
CA ALA A 246 17.58 -11.23 -1.61
C ALA A 246 17.74 -10.77 -0.16
N GLU A 247 18.77 -9.97 0.14
CA GLU A 247 18.96 -9.33 1.46
C GLU A 247 17.74 -8.49 1.87
N ARG A 248 17.19 -7.70 0.94
CA ARG A 248 15.99 -6.89 1.18
C ARG A 248 14.76 -7.74 1.45
N TYR A 249 14.60 -8.88 0.77
CA TYR A 249 13.51 -9.80 1.07
C TYR A 249 13.58 -10.45 2.46
N GLU A 250 14.78 -10.70 3.00
CA GLU A 250 14.89 -11.16 4.39
C GLU A 250 14.36 -10.11 5.37
N GLU A 251 14.72 -8.84 5.17
CA GLU A 251 14.21 -7.73 5.99
C GLU A 251 12.70 -7.53 5.79
N GLN A 252 12.21 -7.57 4.55
CA GLN A 252 10.79 -7.45 4.25
C GLN A 252 9.99 -8.58 4.90
N LEU A 253 10.46 -9.82 4.87
CA LEU A 253 9.78 -10.95 5.51
C LEU A 253 9.78 -10.84 7.04
N ARG A 254 10.92 -10.46 7.63
CA ARG A 254 11.02 -10.20 9.07
C ARG A 254 10.02 -9.11 9.49
N SER A 255 10.03 -7.99 8.78
CA SER A 255 9.17 -6.83 9.04
C SER A 255 7.69 -7.14 8.82
N ALA A 256 7.32 -7.84 7.74
CA ALA A 256 5.92 -8.23 7.47
C ALA A 256 5.36 -9.13 8.57
N ARG A 257 6.17 -10.07 9.11
CA ARG A 257 5.78 -10.90 10.28
C ARG A 257 5.58 -10.05 11.53
N GLU A 258 6.47 -9.09 11.77
CA GLU A 258 6.35 -8.16 12.91
C GLU A 258 5.09 -7.29 12.79
N TRP A 259 4.82 -6.73 11.62
CA TRP A 259 3.60 -5.99 11.33
C TRP A 259 2.34 -6.83 11.59
N ARG A 260 2.27 -8.04 11.00
CA ARG A 260 1.16 -8.97 11.22
C ARG A 260 0.92 -9.22 12.71
N ASP A 261 1.98 -9.59 13.43
CA ASP A 261 1.84 -10.00 14.82
C ASP A 261 1.45 -8.80 15.71
N GLN A 262 2.03 -7.62 15.49
CA GLN A 262 1.70 -6.41 16.25
C GLN A 262 0.27 -5.95 16.00
N ILE A 263 -0.15 -5.87 14.73
CA ILE A 263 -1.49 -5.41 14.35
C ILE A 263 -2.55 -6.40 14.86
N ASN A 264 -2.38 -7.70 14.56
CA ASN A 264 -3.36 -8.71 14.96
C ASN A 264 -3.49 -8.79 16.49
N SER A 265 -2.37 -8.73 17.22
CA SER A 265 -2.40 -8.78 18.68
C SER A 265 -3.02 -7.52 19.29
N TYR A 266 -2.74 -6.34 18.73
CA TYR A 266 -3.37 -5.09 19.14
C TYR A 266 -4.89 -5.14 18.99
N PHE A 267 -5.37 -5.53 17.80
CA PHE A 267 -6.80 -5.56 17.53
C PHE A 267 -7.52 -6.70 18.25
N PHE A 268 -6.86 -7.84 18.49
CA PHE A 268 -7.39 -8.88 19.37
C PHE A 268 -7.56 -8.39 20.81
N ARG A 269 -6.55 -7.69 21.36
CA ARG A 269 -6.61 -7.14 22.72
C ARG A 269 -7.69 -6.08 22.90
N LYS A 270 -7.96 -5.27 21.87
CA LYS A 270 -9.04 -4.29 21.91
C LYS A 270 -10.43 -4.90 21.69
N SER A 271 -10.61 -5.64 20.61
CA SER A 271 -11.92 -6.16 20.20
C SER A 271 -12.40 -7.37 21.01
N GLY A 272 -11.46 -8.20 21.49
CA GLY A 272 -11.77 -9.51 22.08
C GLY A 272 -12.32 -10.55 21.09
N VAL A 273 -12.34 -10.25 19.79
CA VAL A 273 -12.89 -11.14 18.76
C VAL A 273 -11.81 -12.12 18.28
N PRO A 274 -12.01 -13.44 18.39
CA PRO A 274 -11.02 -14.41 17.91
C PRO A 274 -10.97 -14.47 16.38
N ASP A 275 -9.81 -14.83 15.83
CA ASP A 275 -9.66 -15.14 14.41
C ASP A 275 -10.55 -16.32 14.00
N ALA A 276 -11.37 -16.15 12.96
CA ALA A 276 -12.29 -17.18 12.47
C ALA A 276 -11.59 -18.46 11.98
N HIS A 277 -10.32 -18.35 11.58
CA HIS A 277 -9.51 -19.49 11.12
C HIS A 277 -8.68 -20.13 12.22
N GLY A 278 -8.72 -19.61 13.46
CA GLY A 278 -7.94 -20.13 14.59
C GLY A 278 -6.43 -20.02 14.40
N ARG A 279 -5.95 -19.11 13.54
CA ARG A 279 -4.51 -18.86 13.36
C ARG A 279 -3.94 -18.20 14.60
N ARG A 280 -2.63 -18.31 14.77
CA ARG A 280 -1.92 -17.83 15.96
C ARG A 280 -1.90 -16.30 16.01
N ILE A 281 -2.56 -15.73 17.02
CA ILE A 281 -2.40 -14.34 17.49
C ILE A 281 -1.77 -14.39 18.89
N TYR A 282 -0.86 -13.46 19.22
CA TYR A 282 -0.01 -13.51 20.42
C TYR A 282 -0.49 -12.65 21.60
#